data_AF-A0A8H8REF5-F1
#
_entry.id   AF-A0A8H8REF5-F1
#
_cell.length_a   1.000
_cell.length_b   1.000
_cell.length_c   1.000
_cell.angle_alpha   90.00
_cell.angle_beta   90.00
_cell.angle_gamma   90.00
#
_symmetry.space_group_name_H-M   'P 1'
#
loop_
_entity.id
_entity.type
_entity.pdbx_description
1 polymer ?
#
loop_
_entity_poly.entity_id
_entity_poly.type
_entity_poly.pdbx_seq_one_letter_code
_entity_poly.pdbx_strand_id
1 'polypeptide(L)'
;MGLQSRVGNDALNANPDIFNYFLFSDINITTHGSDWYWAVTAVMAASTIAFLATSLMVTRERRIFHYITAAITLTASIAYFTMASNLGYTPIAVEFQRNSPKVAGFTREIFYVRYIDWFVTTPLLLLDLLLTAGMPWPTILYTIFLDEVMVITGLVGALVASSYKWGYFTFATLALVGIAYNVVFVGLKHSRALGSTVNRTFMVCGVWTIFLWFIYPIAWGLSEGGNVIAPDSEAVFYGILDILAKPIFGIMLLVGHRNIDPATLGLYIRDYQTAPTSKNHASGRHLGSEHNALDAEKNGVPAHNNNGVLQNSGSDAMATGSMPGTHANHSAVGQTV
;
A
#
# COMPACT_ATOMS: atom_id res chain seq x y z
N MET A 1 17.99 38.79 -34.82
CA MET A 1 18.18 37.48 -35.48
C MET A 1 17.40 36.45 -34.66
N GLY A 2 16.28 35.97 -35.22
CA GLY A 2 15.46 34.81 -34.80
C GLY A 2 15.21 34.54 -33.31
N LEU A 3 14.08 35.00 -32.78
CA LEU A 3 13.37 34.30 -31.69
C LEU A 3 12.86 32.96 -32.26
N GLN A 4 13.69 31.92 -32.20
CA GLN A 4 13.23 30.57 -32.54
C GLN A 4 12.22 30.12 -31.48
N SER A 5 11.04 29.71 -31.95
CA SER A 5 9.96 29.20 -31.11
C SER A 5 10.39 27.90 -30.43
N ARG A 6 10.81 27.99 -29.16
CA ARG A 6 11.10 26.85 -28.29
C ARG A 6 9.82 26.16 -27.78
N VAL A 7 8.87 25.88 -28.68
CA VAL A 7 7.56 25.28 -28.32
C VAL A 7 7.40 23.87 -28.93
N GLY A 8 8.48 23.28 -29.46
CA GLY A 8 8.50 21.91 -29.97
C GLY A 8 8.96 20.88 -28.95
N ASN A 9 8.71 19.60 -29.22
CA ASN A 9 9.32 18.50 -28.46
C ASN A 9 10.84 18.51 -28.64
N ASP A 10 11.57 18.86 -27.59
CA ASP A 10 13.03 18.91 -27.55
C ASP A 10 13.65 17.78 -26.68
N ALA A 11 12.84 16.77 -26.33
CA ALA A 11 13.21 15.77 -25.33
C ALA A 11 14.46 14.98 -25.70
N LEU A 12 14.65 14.66 -26.99
CA LEU A 12 15.80 13.88 -27.47
C LEU A 12 17.09 14.71 -27.56
N ASN A 13 16.99 16.04 -27.61
CA ASN A 13 18.17 16.90 -27.50
C ASN A 13 18.54 17.13 -26.03
N ALA A 14 17.53 17.28 -25.15
CA ALA A 14 17.73 17.43 -23.70
C ALA A 14 18.18 16.13 -23.02
N ASN A 15 17.78 14.98 -23.57
CA ASN A 15 18.11 13.64 -23.10
C ASN A 15 18.58 12.81 -24.31
N PRO A 16 19.80 13.06 -24.82
CA PRO A 16 20.33 12.31 -25.95
C PRO A 16 20.50 10.83 -25.60
N ASP A 17 20.57 9.96 -26.62
CA ASP A 17 20.82 8.52 -26.48
C ASP A 17 22.27 8.21 -26.06
N ILE A 18 22.75 8.89 -25.01
CA ILE A 18 24.08 8.78 -24.42
C ILE A 18 23.89 8.51 -22.93
N PHE A 19 24.20 7.29 -22.52
CA PHE A 19 24.12 6.90 -21.11
C PHE A 19 25.47 7.13 -20.42
N ASN A 20 25.54 8.15 -19.56
CA ASN A 20 26.75 8.47 -18.81
C ASN A 20 26.85 7.60 -17.56
N TYR A 21 27.64 6.51 -17.63
CA TYR A 21 27.99 5.71 -16.46
C TYR A 21 29.09 6.42 -15.66
N PHE A 22 28.69 7.22 -14.67
CA PHE A 22 29.67 7.70 -13.69
C PHE A 22 30.11 6.54 -12.81
N LEU A 23 31.42 6.34 -12.69
CA LEU A 23 31.99 5.25 -11.87
C LEU A 23 32.00 5.59 -10.38
N PHE A 24 31.92 6.87 -10.05
CA PHE A 24 31.94 7.39 -8.67
C PHE A 24 31.09 8.66 -8.57
N SER A 25 30.62 8.94 -7.36
CA SER A 25 30.00 10.22 -7.00
C SER A 25 31.03 11.15 -6.35
N ASP A 26 30.95 12.45 -6.64
CA ASP A 26 31.79 13.48 -6.01
C ASP A 26 31.22 13.90 -4.65
N ILE A 27 29.89 13.96 -4.55
CA ILE A 27 29.14 14.42 -3.38
C ILE A 27 28.53 13.19 -2.70
N ASN A 28 29.17 12.74 -1.62
CA ASN A 28 28.85 11.49 -0.92
C ASN A 28 28.51 11.74 0.56
N ILE A 29 27.94 10.73 1.21
CA ILE A 29 27.93 10.68 2.68
C ILE A 29 29.35 10.56 3.23
N THR A 30 29.52 11.00 4.47
CA THR A 30 30.74 10.77 5.26
C THR A 30 30.50 9.64 6.27
N THR A 31 31.52 9.35 7.08
CA THR A 31 31.36 8.44 8.22
C THR A 31 30.25 8.89 9.17
N HIS A 32 30.00 10.20 9.30
CA HIS A 32 28.90 10.71 10.14
C HIS A 32 27.52 10.38 9.56
N GLY A 33 27.34 10.45 8.24
CA GLY A 33 26.11 10.01 7.58
C GLY A 33 25.88 8.51 7.74
N SER A 34 26.95 7.71 7.59
CA SER A 34 26.92 6.26 7.82
C SER A 34 26.57 5.91 9.27
N ASP A 35 27.22 6.54 10.27
CA ASP A 35 26.94 6.36 11.69
C ASP A 35 25.47 6.65 12.03
N TRP A 36 24.92 7.72 11.44
CA TRP A 36 23.51 8.05 11.60
C TRP A 36 22.60 6.96 11.02
N TYR A 37 22.88 6.48 9.81
CA TYR A 37 22.10 5.38 9.23
C TYR A 37 22.17 4.11 10.06
N TRP A 38 23.33 3.77 10.65
CA TRP A 38 23.46 2.67 11.62
C TRP A 38 22.56 2.84 12.84
N ALA A 39 22.48 4.06 13.37
CA ALA A 39 21.58 4.37 14.48
C ALA A 39 20.10 4.16 14.10
N VAL A 40 19.70 4.62 12.90
CA VAL A 40 18.33 4.41 12.40
C VAL A 40 18.05 2.92 12.17
N THR A 41 19.00 2.15 11.61
CA THR A 41 18.90 0.68 11.49
C THR A 41 18.60 0.04 12.85
N ALA A 42 19.34 0.40 13.89
CA ALA A 42 19.15 -0.15 15.23
C ALA A 42 17.77 0.17 15.80
N VAL A 43 17.28 1.41 15.63
CA VAL A 43 15.94 1.83 16.06
C VAL A 43 14.84 1.05 15.32
N MET A 44 14.97 0.90 14.00
CA MET A 44 14.01 0.16 13.19
C MET A 44 13.99 -1.33 13.56
N ALA A 45 15.16 -1.96 13.71
CA ALA A 45 15.30 -3.34 14.13
C ALA A 45 14.69 -3.59 15.53
N ALA A 46 14.99 -2.73 16.50
CA ALA A 46 14.44 -2.82 17.85
C ALA A 46 12.91 -2.69 17.85
N SER A 47 12.38 -1.77 17.03
CA SER A 47 10.94 -1.57 16.86
C SER A 47 10.26 -2.80 16.26
N THR A 48 10.87 -3.43 15.24
CA THR A 48 10.38 -4.70 14.69
C THR A 48 10.26 -5.78 15.76
N ILE A 49 11.32 -5.97 16.56
CA ILE A 49 11.32 -6.96 17.64
C ILE A 49 10.20 -6.63 18.65
N ALA A 50 10.04 -5.36 19.03
CA ALA A 50 9.00 -4.93 19.96
C ALA A 50 7.58 -5.18 19.42
N PHE A 51 7.30 -4.86 18.15
CA PHE A 51 6.00 -5.09 17.53
C PHE A 51 5.68 -6.59 17.40
N LEU A 52 6.67 -7.42 17.06
CA LEU A 52 6.50 -8.87 17.03
C LEU A 52 6.28 -9.44 18.44
N ALA A 53 7.07 -9.01 19.43
CA ALA A 53 6.92 -9.47 20.82
C ALA A 53 5.55 -9.09 21.41
N THR A 54 5.09 -7.87 21.19
CA THR A 54 3.76 -7.42 21.63
C THR A 54 2.63 -8.13 20.90
N SER A 55 2.83 -8.54 19.64
CA SER A 55 1.85 -9.38 18.91
C SER A 55 1.57 -10.72 19.61
N LEU A 56 2.56 -11.26 20.34
CA LEU A 56 2.40 -12.52 21.08
C LEU A 56 1.49 -12.38 22.30
N MET A 57 1.29 -11.15 22.78
CA MET A 57 0.43 -10.82 23.92
C MET A 57 -1.04 -10.64 23.54
N VAL A 58 -1.38 -10.68 22.24
CA VAL A 58 -2.75 -10.59 21.74
C VAL A 58 -3.18 -11.85 20.98
N THR A 59 -4.49 -12.07 20.89
CA THR A 59 -5.07 -13.17 20.10
C THR A 59 -4.74 -13.01 18.62
N ARG A 60 -4.68 -14.12 17.88
CA ARG A 60 -4.20 -14.16 16.48
C ARG A 60 -5.01 -13.25 15.56
N GLU A 61 -6.31 -13.15 15.79
CA GLU A 61 -7.25 -12.31 15.05
C GLU A 61 -6.95 -10.80 15.19
N ARG A 62 -6.22 -10.39 16.23
CA ARG A 62 -5.86 -8.99 16.51
C ARG A 62 -4.43 -8.61 16.10
N ARG A 63 -3.68 -9.54 15.50
CA ARG A 63 -2.26 -9.35 15.16
C ARG A 63 -2.00 -8.60 13.86
N ILE A 64 -3.02 -8.39 13.02
CA ILE A 64 -2.85 -7.78 11.69
C ILE A 64 -2.05 -6.48 11.72
N PHE A 65 -2.44 -5.51 12.55
CA PHE A 65 -1.73 -4.24 12.68
C PHE A 65 -0.31 -4.41 13.24
N HIS A 66 -0.08 -5.39 14.14
CA HIS A 66 1.27 -5.66 14.63
C HIS A 66 2.18 -6.20 13.53
N TYR A 67 1.66 -7.09 12.68
CA TYR A 67 2.42 -7.67 11.57
C TYR A 67 2.70 -6.66 10.46
N ILE A 68 1.72 -5.81 10.11
CA ILE A 68 1.93 -4.74 9.14
C ILE A 68 2.99 -3.75 9.66
N THR A 69 2.83 -3.26 10.89
CA THR A 69 3.80 -2.34 11.50
C THR A 69 5.20 -2.98 11.65
N ALA A 70 5.29 -4.26 12.03
CA ALA A 70 6.57 -4.97 12.09
C ALA A 70 7.22 -5.14 10.71
N ALA A 71 6.43 -5.41 9.67
CA ALA A 71 6.92 -5.49 8.29
C ALA A 71 7.47 -4.14 7.82
N ILE A 72 6.80 -3.03 8.18
CA ILE A 72 7.27 -1.67 7.89
C ILE A 72 8.66 -1.43 8.48
N THR A 73 8.84 -1.66 9.78
CA THR A 73 10.13 -1.39 10.43
C THR A 73 11.21 -2.41 10.06
N LEU A 74 10.84 -3.64 9.70
CA LEU A 74 11.80 -4.64 9.22
C LEU A 74 12.37 -4.24 7.86
N THR A 75 11.52 -3.87 6.91
CA THR A 75 11.96 -3.40 5.59
C THR A 75 12.84 -2.16 5.72
N ALA A 76 12.42 -1.18 6.52
CA ALA A 76 13.22 0.01 6.79
C ALA A 76 14.57 -0.34 7.41
N SER A 77 14.63 -1.25 8.38
CA SER A 77 15.90 -1.70 8.99
C SER A 77 16.89 -2.22 7.94
N ILE A 78 16.43 -3.05 7.00
CA ILE A 78 17.26 -3.61 5.92
C ILE A 78 17.73 -2.51 4.96
N ALA A 79 16.86 -1.58 4.58
CA ALA A 79 17.23 -0.47 3.70
C ALA A 79 18.23 0.48 4.38
N TYR A 80 18.01 0.84 5.64
CA TYR A 80 18.95 1.65 6.41
C TYR A 80 20.28 0.94 6.62
N PHE A 81 20.29 -0.38 6.85
CA PHE A 81 21.54 -1.17 6.89
C PHE A 81 22.33 -1.06 5.59
N THR A 82 21.62 -1.12 4.46
CA THR A 82 22.21 -0.98 3.11
C THR A 82 22.82 0.40 2.93
N MET A 83 22.09 1.48 3.26
CA MET A 83 22.59 2.86 3.19
C MET A 83 23.75 3.11 4.17
N ALA A 84 23.67 2.58 5.40
CA ALA A 84 24.73 2.68 6.40
C ALA A 84 26.03 2.01 5.93
N SER A 85 25.91 0.92 5.17
CA SER A 85 27.03 0.22 4.56
C SER A 85 27.55 0.89 3.28
N ASN A 86 27.04 2.08 2.94
CA ASN A 86 27.35 2.80 1.70
C ASN A 86 27.04 1.98 0.43
N LEU A 87 25.94 1.21 0.46
CA LEU A 87 25.45 0.36 -0.64
C LEU A 87 24.10 0.88 -1.14
N GLY A 88 23.67 0.40 -2.31
CA GLY A 88 22.35 0.72 -2.85
C GLY A 88 22.19 2.17 -3.32
N TYR A 89 23.28 2.77 -3.79
CA TYR A 89 23.31 4.10 -4.40
C TYR A 89 23.76 4.04 -5.86
N THR A 90 23.50 5.14 -6.58
CA THR A 90 24.09 5.39 -7.90
C THR A 90 24.48 6.87 -8.05
N PRO A 91 25.58 7.19 -8.75
CA PRO A 91 25.98 8.57 -9.00
C PRO A 91 25.13 9.21 -10.12
N ILE A 92 24.50 10.35 -9.82
CA ILE A 92 23.69 11.12 -10.78
C ILE A 92 24.27 12.52 -10.94
N ALA A 93 24.38 13.01 -12.18
CA ALA A 93 24.83 14.37 -12.44
C ALA A 93 23.86 15.40 -11.85
N VAL A 94 24.39 16.39 -11.13
CA VAL A 94 23.57 17.44 -10.49
C VAL A 94 23.15 18.48 -11.53
N GLU A 95 21.88 18.89 -11.48
CA GLU A 95 21.37 20.00 -12.31
C GLU A 95 21.96 21.34 -11.82
N PHE A 96 22.04 21.50 -10.50
CA PHE A 96 22.52 22.73 -9.86
C PHE A 96 23.86 22.48 -9.17
N GLN A 97 24.95 22.84 -9.84
CA GLN A 97 26.28 22.88 -9.23
C GLN A 97 26.34 23.99 -8.19
N ARG A 98 26.96 23.68 -7.04
CA ARG A 98 27.07 24.58 -5.91
C ARG A 98 28.54 24.81 -5.55
N ASN A 99 28.84 25.99 -5.01
CA ASN A 99 30.20 26.35 -4.60
C ASN A 99 30.53 25.93 -3.16
N SER A 100 29.52 25.57 -2.36
CA SER A 100 29.72 25.14 -0.97
C SER A 100 30.47 23.80 -0.95
N PRO A 101 31.57 23.65 -0.17
CA PRO A 101 32.38 22.44 -0.18
C PRO A 101 31.61 21.15 0.15
N LYS A 102 30.49 21.25 0.87
CA LYS A 102 29.68 20.07 1.26
C LYS A 102 28.78 19.52 0.14
N VAL A 103 28.62 20.27 -0.96
CA VAL A 103 27.74 19.96 -2.09
C VAL A 103 28.37 20.35 -3.44
N ALA A 104 29.69 20.56 -3.45
CA ALA A 104 30.45 20.88 -4.64
C ALA A 104 30.87 19.58 -5.34
N GLY A 105 30.62 19.50 -6.64
CA GLY A 105 30.87 18.31 -7.45
C GLY A 105 29.95 18.25 -8.66
N PHE A 106 30.25 17.34 -9.58
CA PHE A 106 29.44 17.11 -10.77
C PHE A 106 28.39 16.02 -10.53
N THR A 107 28.73 15.00 -9.74
CA THR A 107 27.84 13.87 -9.44
C THR A 107 27.50 13.78 -7.96
N ARG A 108 26.24 13.47 -7.67
CA ARG A 108 25.73 13.22 -6.32
C ARG A 108 25.38 11.76 -6.14
N GLU A 109 25.72 11.24 -4.98
CA GLU A 109 25.26 9.94 -4.49
C GLU A 109 23.75 9.96 -4.25
N ILE A 110 23.00 9.12 -4.99
CA ILE A 110 21.55 8.96 -4.81
C ILE A 110 21.27 7.55 -4.31
N PHE A 111 20.83 7.44 -3.05
CA PHE A 111 20.42 6.17 -2.43
C PHE A 111 19.05 5.71 -2.94
N TYR A 112 19.02 5.10 -4.12
CA TYR A 112 17.79 4.56 -4.71
C TYR A 112 17.12 3.50 -3.82
N VAL A 113 17.89 2.81 -2.96
CA VAL A 113 17.35 1.83 -1.99
C VAL A 113 16.33 2.44 -1.02
N ARG A 114 16.40 3.75 -0.75
CA ARG A 114 15.40 4.46 0.06
C ARG A 114 14.01 4.39 -0.57
N TYR A 115 13.93 4.53 -1.89
CA TYR A 115 12.67 4.44 -2.60
C TYR A 115 12.18 2.99 -2.70
N ILE A 116 13.08 2.00 -2.66
CA ILE A 116 12.71 0.59 -2.55
C ILE A 116 12.10 0.29 -1.17
N ASP A 117 12.64 0.89 -0.09
CA ASP A 117 11.98 0.88 1.22
C ASP A 117 10.57 1.45 1.10
N TRP A 118 10.44 2.68 0.59
CA TRP A 118 9.15 3.34 0.51
C TRP A 118 8.14 2.58 -0.35
N PHE A 119 8.57 2.01 -1.48
CA PHE A 119 7.74 1.17 -2.34
C PHE A 119 7.06 0.03 -1.57
N VAL A 120 7.72 -0.50 -0.54
CA VAL A 120 7.14 -1.53 0.32
C VAL A 120 6.41 -0.93 1.52
N THR A 121 6.96 0.11 2.15
CA THR A 121 6.49 0.57 3.46
C THR A 121 5.37 1.61 3.40
N THR A 122 5.30 2.47 2.39
CA THR A 122 4.24 3.47 2.27
C THR A 122 2.87 2.83 1.95
N PRO A 123 2.76 1.76 1.12
CA PRO A 123 1.50 1.05 0.95
C PRO A 123 1.03 0.38 2.23
N LEU A 124 1.96 -0.15 3.03
CA LEU A 124 1.66 -0.78 4.32
C LEU A 124 1.20 0.25 5.36
N LEU A 125 1.82 1.44 5.40
CA LEU A 125 1.38 2.55 6.25
C LEU A 125 -0.03 3.01 5.90
N LEU A 126 -0.33 3.12 4.60
CA LEU A 126 -1.68 3.44 4.13
C LEU A 126 -2.66 2.32 4.42
N LEU A 127 -2.25 1.06 4.29
CA LEU A 127 -3.09 -0.07 4.63
C LEU A 127 -3.49 -0.02 6.11
N ASP A 128 -2.54 0.18 7.01
CA ASP A 128 -2.80 0.37 8.46
C ASP A 128 -3.84 1.49 8.71
N LEU A 129 -3.67 2.66 8.09
CA LEU A 129 -4.59 3.79 8.22
C LEU A 129 -5.98 3.51 7.64
N LEU A 130 -6.06 3.01 6.42
CA LEU A 130 -7.31 2.87 5.70
C LEU A 130 -8.14 1.69 6.23
N LEU A 131 -7.49 0.63 6.70
CA LEU A 131 -8.14 -0.43 7.47
C LEU A 131 -8.70 0.12 8.79
N THR A 132 -7.97 1.01 9.47
CA THR A 132 -8.48 1.69 10.68
C THR A 132 -9.75 2.48 10.39
N ALA A 133 -9.87 3.09 9.22
CA ALA A 133 -11.09 3.79 8.81
C ALA A 133 -12.21 2.85 8.32
N GLY A 134 -11.99 1.55 8.23
CA GLY A 134 -12.94 0.60 7.61
C GLY A 134 -13.25 0.97 6.16
N MET A 135 -12.24 1.43 5.43
CA MET A 135 -12.39 1.85 4.04
C MET A 135 -12.71 0.67 3.12
N PRO A 136 -13.54 0.87 2.08
CA PRO A 136 -13.82 -0.18 1.11
C PRO A 136 -12.58 -0.49 0.27
N TRP A 137 -12.37 -1.77 -0.05
CA TRP A 137 -11.20 -2.26 -0.79
C TRP A 137 -10.89 -1.50 -2.09
N PRO A 138 -11.88 -1.12 -2.94
CA PRO A 138 -11.58 -0.34 -4.13
C PRO A 138 -10.86 0.98 -3.83
N THR A 139 -11.25 1.69 -2.76
CA THR A 139 -10.61 2.94 -2.38
C THR A 139 -9.25 2.71 -1.71
N ILE A 140 -9.08 1.61 -0.97
CA ILE A 140 -7.76 1.20 -0.44
C ILE A 140 -6.80 0.96 -1.60
N LEU A 141 -7.17 0.10 -2.55
CA LEU A 141 -6.32 -0.26 -3.69
C LEU A 141 -6.01 0.94 -4.58
N TYR A 142 -6.98 1.82 -4.82
CA TYR A 142 -6.74 3.04 -5.58
C TYR A 142 -5.81 4.03 -4.85
N THR A 143 -5.93 4.14 -3.52
CA THR A 143 -5.03 5.00 -2.74
C THR A 143 -3.61 4.44 -2.72
N ILE A 144 -3.46 3.11 -2.61
CA ILE A 144 -2.16 2.44 -2.77
C ILE A 144 -1.60 2.66 -4.17
N PHE A 145 -2.41 2.58 -5.22
CA PHE A 145 -1.93 2.90 -6.57
C PHE A 145 -1.39 4.33 -6.68
N LEU A 146 -2.07 5.32 -6.09
CA LEU A 146 -1.56 6.69 -6.04
C LEU A 146 -0.23 6.78 -5.27
N ASP A 147 -0.10 6.02 -4.20
CA ASP A 147 1.15 5.90 -3.43
C ASP A 147 2.29 5.33 -4.27
N GLU A 148 2.05 4.28 -5.05
CA GLU A 148 3.03 3.74 -5.99
C GLU A 148 3.43 4.76 -7.07
N VAL A 149 2.46 5.49 -7.62
CA VAL A 149 2.76 6.59 -8.54
C VAL A 149 3.66 7.62 -7.87
N MET A 150 3.38 7.99 -6.62
CA MET A 150 4.20 8.94 -5.86
C MET A 150 5.63 8.44 -5.68
N VAL A 151 5.83 7.22 -5.16
CA VAL A 151 7.16 6.68 -4.87
C VAL A 151 7.96 6.43 -6.14
N ILE A 152 7.36 5.80 -7.16
CA ILE A 152 8.04 5.46 -8.41
C ILE A 152 8.45 6.73 -9.17
N THR A 153 7.56 7.72 -9.26
CA THR A 153 7.92 8.98 -9.93
C THR A 153 8.97 9.74 -9.12
N GLY A 154 8.91 9.75 -7.78
CA GLY A 154 9.97 10.30 -6.93
C GLY A 154 11.34 9.65 -7.18
N LEU A 155 11.39 8.32 -7.28
CA LEU A 155 12.60 7.55 -7.60
C LEU A 155 13.12 7.92 -8.99
N VAL A 156 12.27 7.85 -10.02
CA VAL A 156 12.68 8.16 -11.39
C VAL A 156 13.19 9.60 -11.47
N GLY A 157 12.51 10.55 -10.83
CA GLY A 157 12.96 11.93 -10.73
C GLY A 157 14.35 12.06 -10.10
N ALA A 158 14.63 11.32 -9.03
CA ALA A 158 15.93 11.34 -8.35
C ALA A 158 17.07 10.81 -9.25
N LEU A 159 16.74 9.92 -10.19
CA LEU A 159 17.67 9.31 -11.14
C LEU A 159 17.79 10.07 -12.47
N VAL A 160 16.92 11.05 -12.72
CA VAL A 160 16.97 11.89 -13.93
C VAL A 160 17.92 13.06 -13.69
N ALA A 161 18.96 13.19 -14.53
CA ALA A 161 19.93 14.29 -14.45
C ALA A 161 19.38 15.61 -15.01
N SER A 162 18.54 15.55 -16.04
CA SER A 162 17.99 16.74 -16.69
C SER A 162 16.88 17.41 -15.87
N SER A 163 16.46 18.61 -16.30
CA SER A 163 15.37 19.35 -15.68
C SER A 163 14.01 18.63 -15.75
N TYR A 164 13.91 17.53 -16.53
CA TYR A 164 12.70 16.69 -16.56
C TYR A 164 12.39 16.05 -15.20
N LYS A 165 13.37 15.98 -14.28
CA LYS A 165 13.15 15.52 -12.90
C LYS A 165 12.01 16.28 -12.20
N TRP A 166 11.81 17.56 -12.51
CA TRP A 166 10.75 18.39 -11.91
C TRP A 166 9.35 18.03 -12.41
N GLY A 167 9.24 17.43 -13.60
CA GLY A 167 7.98 16.83 -14.07
C GLY A 167 7.58 15.63 -13.21
N TYR A 168 8.53 14.74 -12.93
CA TYR A 168 8.33 13.61 -12.02
C TYR A 168 8.00 14.07 -10.59
N PHE A 169 8.70 15.08 -10.08
CA PHE A 169 8.39 15.70 -8.79
C PHE A 169 6.94 16.22 -8.74
N THR A 170 6.48 16.84 -9.83
CA THR A 170 5.10 17.34 -9.95
C THR A 170 4.09 16.18 -9.92
N PHE A 171 4.33 15.11 -10.69
CA PHE A 171 3.47 13.92 -10.66
C PHE A 171 3.41 13.29 -9.27
N ALA A 172 4.57 13.15 -8.60
CA ALA A 172 4.64 12.63 -7.23
C ALA A 172 3.83 13.49 -6.25
N THR A 173 3.98 14.81 -6.33
CA THR A 173 3.28 15.75 -5.45
C THR A 173 1.77 15.75 -5.69
N LEU A 174 1.32 15.65 -6.95
CA LEU A 174 -0.11 15.53 -7.26
C LEU A 174 -0.70 14.21 -6.74
N ALA A 175 0.04 13.12 -6.86
CA ALA A 175 -0.36 11.84 -6.29
C ALA A 175 -0.47 11.93 -4.76
N LEU A 176 0.50 12.57 -4.08
CA LEU A 176 0.44 12.86 -2.65
C LEU A 176 -0.80 13.67 -2.25
N VAL A 177 -1.18 14.69 -3.04
CA VAL A 177 -2.42 15.44 -2.81
C VAL A 177 -3.66 14.55 -2.93
N GLY A 178 -3.67 13.62 -3.89
CA GLY A 178 -4.74 12.62 -4.02
C GLY A 178 -4.84 11.68 -2.81
N ILE A 179 -3.70 11.20 -2.30
CA ILE A 179 -3.62 10.39 -1.07
C ILE A 179 -4.15 11.20 0.12
N ALA A 180 -3.68 12.43 0.28
CA ALA A 180 -4.13 13.33 1.34
C ALA A 180 -5.64 13.57 1.27
N TYR A 181 -6.21 13.72 0.08
CA TYR A 181 -7.66 13.83 -0.10
C TYR A 181 -8.39 12.59 0.40
N ASN A 182 -7.92 11.39 0.02
CA ASN A 182 -8.52 10.13 0.45
C ASN A 182 -8.43 9.92 1.97
N VAL A 183 -7.32 10.32 2.60
CA VAL A 183 -7.16 10.20 4.06
C VAL A 183 -8.00 11.25 4.80
N VAL A 184 -7.84 12.53 4.45
CA VAL A 184 -8.39 13.65 5.22
C VAL A 184 -9.90 13.81 5.03
N PHE A 185 -10.42 13.60 3.82
CA PHE A 185 -11.85 13.79 3.54
C PHE A 185 -12.61 12.47 3.54
N VAL A 186 -12.16 11.48 2.76
CA VAL A 186 -12.90 10.23 2.60
C VAL A 186 -12.76 9.36 3.86
N GLY A 187 -11.53 9.05 4.28
CA GLY A 187 -11.26 8.23 5.46
C GLY A 187 -11.82 8.83 6.76
N LEU A 188 -11.82 10.16 6.88
CA LEU A 188 -12.42 10.82 8.04
C LEU A 188 -13.94 10.64 8.08
N LYS A 189 -14.63 10.68 6.94
CA LYS A 189 -16.06 10.41 6.86
C LYS A 189 -16.38 8.96 7.24
N HIS A 190 -15.58 8.00 6.76
CA HIS A 190 -15.74 6.58 7.08
C HIS A 190 -15.50 6.30 8.56
N SER A 191 -14.38 6.76 9.13
CA SER A 191 -14.04 6.52 10.54
C SER A 191 -15.06 7.11 11.52
N ARG A 192 -15.70 8.25 11.20
CA ARG A 192 -16.79 8.83 12.01
C ARG A 192 -18.00 7.91 12.13
N ALA A 193 -18.32 7.17 11.08
CA ALA A 193 -19.44 6.23 11.08
C ALA A 193 -19.19 5.00 11.97
N LEU A 194 -17.92 4.70 12.30
CA LEU A 194 -17.50 3.54 13.12
C LEU A 194 -17.39 3.88 14.62
N GLY A 195 -17.67 5.12 15.01
CA GLY A 195 -17.68 5.56 16.40
C GLY A 195 -16.47 6.41 16.81
N SER A 196 -16.58 7.05 17.97
CA SER A 196 -15.64 8.07 18.44
C SER A 196 -14.22 7.54 18.67
N THR A 197 -14.08 6.31 19.17
CA THR A 197 -12.77 5.70 19.44
C THR A 197 -12.00 5.44 18.13
N VAL A 198 -12.66 4.85 17.13
CA VAL A 198 -12.08 4.60 15.80
C VAL A 198 -11.73 5.92 15.13
N ASN A 199 -12.65 6.89 15.15
CA ASN A 199 -12.42 8.21 14.57
C ASN A 199 -11.22 8.92 15.21
N ARG A 200 -11.07 8.85 16.54
CA ARG A 200 -9.93 9.47 17.23
C ARG A 200 -8.61 8.84 16.81
N THR A 201 -8.53 7.51 16.80
CA THR A 201 -7.31 6.79 16.37
C THR A 201 -6.97 7.13 14.91
N PHE A 202 -7.96 7.06 14.02
CA PHE A 202 -7.77 7.43 12.61
C PHE A 202 -7.32 8.89 12.44
N MET A 203 -7.96 9.83 13.14
CA MET A 203 -7.63 11.25 13.02
C MET A 203 -6.21 11.55 13.50
N VAL A 204 -5.81 11.01 14.65
CA VAL A 204 -4.45 11.22 15.20
C VAL A 204 -3.41 10.64 14.25
N CYS A 205 -3.56 9.39 13.83
CA CYS A 205 -2.61 8.75 12.92
C CYS A 205 -2.63 9.40 11.52
N GLY A 206 -3.81 9.72 10.99
CA GLY A 206 -3.96 10.31 9.65
C GLY A 206 -3.38 11.71 9.55
N VAL A 207 -3.63 12.59 10.54
CA VAL A 207 -3.02 13.94 10.58
C VAL A 207 -1.50 13.83 10.70
N TRP A 208 -1.01 12.93 11.56
CA TRP A 208 0.42 12.68 11.74
C TRP A 208 1.08 12.27 10.43
N THR A 209 0.53 11.27 9.74
CA THR A 209 1.05 10.76 8.47
C THR A 209 1.05 11.83 7.39
N ILE A 210 -0.10 12.48 7.13
CA ILE A 210 -0.19 13.47 6.06
C ILE A 210 0.71 14.67 6.32
N PHE A 211 0.78 15.16 7.57
CA PHE A 211 1.70 16.24 7.93
C PHE A 211 3.15 15.88 7.61
N LEU A 212 3.62 14.70 8.05
CA LEU A 212 4.99 14.26 7.79
C LEU A 212 5.23 14.06 6.29
N TRP A 213 4.30 13.45 5.57
CA TRP A 213 4.44 13.13 4.15
C TRP A 213 4.58 14.37 3.27
N PHE A 214 3.97 15.50 3.65
CA PHE A 214 4.21 16.78 2.96
C PHE A 214 5.60 17.39 3.22
N ILE A 215 6.36 16.89 4.19
CA ILE A 215 7.75 17.31 4.45
C ILE A 215 8.74 16.53 3.56
N TYR A 216 8.45 15.28 3.20
CA TYR A 216 9.31 14.48 2.30
C TYR A 216 9.61 15.14 0.94
N PRO A 217 8.65 15.72 0.19
CA PRO A 217 8.96 16.41 -1.07
C PRO A 217 9.80 17.69 -0.84
N ILE A 218 9.74 18.30 0.34
CA ILE A 218 10.62 19.41 0.70
C ILE A 218 12.05 18.90 0.86
N ALA A 219 12.25 17.78 1.56
CA ALA A 219 13.55 17.14 1.66
C ALA A 219 14.08 16.82 0.25
N TRP A 220 13.27 16.17 -0.59
CA TRP A 220 13.63 15.82 -1.98
C TRP A 220 14.07 17.04 -2.81
N GLY A 221 13.30 18.13 -2.74
CA GLY A 221 13.62 19.37 -3.46
C GLY A 221 14.92 20.01 -2.98
N LEU A 222 15.28 19.84 -1.71
CA LEU A 222 16.53 20.35 -1.14
C LEU A 222 17.72 19.41 -1.39
N SER A 223 17.52 18.10 -1.50
CA SER A 223 18.60 17.13 -1.76
C SER A 223 18.70 16.73 -3.23
N GLU A 224 17.97 15.72 -3.68
CA GLU A 224 18.11 15.09 -5.00
C GLU A 224 17.75 16.05 -6.16
N GLY A 225 16.75 16.91 -5.95
CA GLY A 225 16.32 17.90 -6.93
C GLY A 225 17.28 19.09 -7.00
N GLY A 226 17.41 19.82 -5.90
CA GLY A 226 18.08 21.12 -5.86
C GLY A 226 19.56 21.10 -5.49
N ASN A 227 20.10 19.97 -5.02
CA ASN A 227 21.46 19.85 -4.49
C ASN A 227 21.82 20.98 -3.50
N VAL A 228 20.91 21.34 -2.61
CA VAL A 228 21.05 22.42 -1.63
C VAL A 228 21.69 21.91 -0.33
N ILE A 229 21.28 20.73 0.13
CA ILE A 229 21.80 20.10 1.36
C ILE A 229 22.76 18.96 1.05
N ALA A 230 23.74 18.75 1.93
CA ALA A 230 24.72 17.67 1.79
C ALA A 230 24.08 16.28 2.02
N PRO A 231 24.64 15.19 1.47
CA PRO A 231 24.12 13.84 1.70
C PRO A 231 24.00 13.44 3.18
N ASP A 232 24.92 13.89 4.04
CA ASP A 232 24.78 13.69 5.50
C ASP A 232 23.56 14.41 6.08
N SER A 233 23.25 15.62 5.58
CA SER A 233 22.08 16.37 6.02
C SER A 233 20.78 15.75 5.49
N GLU A 234 20.80 15.24 4.27
CA GLU A 234 19.73 14.44 3.68
C GLU A 234 19.48 13.17 4.52
N ALA A 235 20.54 12.46 4.93
CA ALA A 235 20.47 11.28 5.77
C ALA A 235 19.77 11.56 7.11
N VAL A 236 20.14 12.66 7.76
CA VAL A 236 19.49 13.12 9.00
C VAL A 236 18.04 13.50 8.75
N PHE A 237 17.75 14.24 7.69
CA PHE A 237 16.41 14.73 7.40
C PHE A 237 15.43 13.57 7.15
N TYR A 238 15.73 12.69 6.19
CA TYR A 238 14.88 11.52 5.94
C TYR A 238 14.87 10.54 7.13
N GLY A 239 16.01 10.35 7.81
CA GLY A 239 16.10 9.48 8.99
C GLY A 239 15.17 9.89 10.12
N ILE A 240 15.10 11.19 10.43
CA ILE A 240 14.17 11.72 11.43
C ILE A 240 12.72 11.51 10.97
N LEU A 241 12.41 11.85 9.71
CA LEU A 241 11.06 11.67 9.17
C LEU A 241 10.64 10.20 9.24
N ASP A 242 11.51 9.27 8.88
CA ASP A 242 11.22 7.84 8.91
C ASP A 242 11.03 7.30 10.32
N ILE A 243 11.82 7.74 11.30
CA ILE A 243 11.58 7.37 12.71
C ILE A 243 10.19 7.85 13.15
N LEU A 244 9.78 9.06 12.78
CA LEU A 244 8.46 9.58 13.13
C LEU A 244 7.33 8.88 12.37
N ALA A 245 7.54 8.55 11.09
CA ALA A 245 6.53 7.99 10.20
C ALA A 245 6.38 6.46 10.32
N LYS A 246 7.39 5.75 10.84
CA LYS A 246 7.39 4.29 10.92
C LYS A 246 7.23 3.79 12.36
N PRO A 247 8.26 3.77 13.24
CA PRO A 247 8.10 3.23 14.59
C PRO A 247 7.21 4.09 15.50
N ILE A 248 7.31 5.42 15.45
CA ILE A 248 6.45 6.28 16.28
C ILE A 248 4.98 6.20 15.84
N PHE A 249 4.73 6.25 14.52
CA PHE A 249 3.42 5.95 13.95
C PHE A 249 2.89 4.58 14.40
N GLY A 250 3.71 3.53 14.32
CA GLY A 250 3.36 2.18 14.72
C GLY A 250 2.93 2.08 16.19
N ILE A 251 3.68 2.73 17.08
CA ILE A 251 3.33 2.82 18.49
C ILE A 251 1.98 3.53 18.67
N MET A 252 1.78 4.68 18.02
CA MET A 252 0.53 5.44 18.09
C MET A 252 -0.66 4.60 17.61
N LEU A 253 -0.50 3.91 16.48
CA LEU A 253 -1.53 3.06 15.88
C LEU A 253 -1.90 1.90 16.82
N LEU A 254 -0.92 1.14 17.31
CA LEU A 254 -1.15 -0.01 18.17
C LEU A 254 -1.77 0.39 19.52
N VAL A 255 -1.33 1.51 20.10
CA VAL A 255 -1.94 2.06 21.31
C VAL A 255 -3.40 2.47 21.05
N GLY A 256 -3.68 3.10 19.91
CA GLY A 256 -5.03 3.48 19.51
C GLY A 256 -5.96 2.28 19.26
N HIS A 257 -5.42 1.14 18.85
CA HIS A 257 -6.18 -0.10 18.59
C HIS A 257 -6.43 -0.97 19.82
N ARG A 258 -5.85 -0.67 20.99
CA ARG A 258 -6.04 -1.50 22.21
C ARG A 258 -7.51 -1.74 22.58
N ASN A 259 -8.38 -0.78 22.27
CA ASN A 259 -9.81 -0.81 22.57
C ASN A 259 -10.71 -0.87 21.32
N ILE A 260 -10.16 -1.24 20.17
CA ILE A 260 -10.93 -1.38 18.91
C ILE A 260 -10.97 -2.86 18.55
N ASP A 261 -12.18 -3.41 18.41
CA ASP A 261 -12.33 -4.76 17.89
C ASP A 261 -12.18 -4.76 16.36
N PRO A 262 -11.28 -5.56 15.76
CA PRO A 262 -11.15 -5.66 14.31
C PRO A 262 -12.48 -5.92 13.57
N ALA A 263 -13.43 -6.63 14.18
CA ALA A 263 -14.75 -6.86 13.59
C ALA A 263 -15.53 -5.54 13.36
N THR A 264 -15.30 -4.51 14.18
CA THR A 264 -15.88 -3.17 14.01
C THR A 264 -15.38 -2.48 12.74
N LEU A 265 -14.17 -2.85 12.29
CA LEU A 265 -13.54 -2.34 11.09
C LEU A 265 -13.94 -3.13 9.83
N GLY A 266 -14.79 -4.15 9.98
CA GLY A 266 -15.14 -5.09 8.91
C GLY A 266 -14.05 -6.13 8.62
N LEU A 267 -13.06 -6.27 9.52
CA LEU A 267 -11.99 -7.25 9.40
C LEU A 267 -12.39 -8.56 10.09
N TYR A 268 -12.80 -9.55 9.30
CA TYR A 268 -13.09 -10.90 9.77
C TYR A 268 -11.92 -11.83 9.46
N ILE A 269 -11.02 -12.00 10.43
CA ILE A 269 -9.87 -12.90 10.32
C ILE A 269 -10.23 -14.20 11.02
N ARG A 270 -10.36 -15.29 10.25
CA ARG A 270 -10.74 -16.61 10.79
C ARG A 270 -9.51 -17.36 11.29
N ASP A 271 -9.53 -17.81 12.55
CA ASP A 271 -8.59 -18.82 13.04
C ASP A 271 -9.07 -20.24 12.69
N TYR A 272 -8.18 -21.21 12.51
CA TYR A 272 -8.54 -22.60 12.14
C TYR A 272 -9.34 -23.32 13.23
N GLN A 273 -9.28 -22.84 14.47
CA GLN A 273 -10.07 -23.34 15.59
C GLN A 273 -11.53 -22.84 15.55
N THR A 274 -11.83 -21.86 14.71
CA THR A 274 -13.16 -21.29 14.54
C THR A 274 -13.92 -22.09 13.47
N ALA A 275 -15.04 -22.71 13.86
CA ALA A 275 -15.90 -23.41 12.91
C ALA A 275 -16.35 -22.45 11.79
N PRO A 276 -16.38 -22.89 10.52
CA PRO A 276 -16.90 -22.06 9.44
C PRO A 276 -18.37 -21.73 9.74
N THR A 277 -18.66 -20.45 9.94
CA THR A 277 -20.05 -20.01 10.09
C THR A 277 -20.72 -20.12 8.73
N SER A 278 -21.54 -21.16 8.55
CA SER A 278 -22.49 -21.25 7.43
C SER A 278 -23.54 -20.16 7.62
N LYS A 279 -23.26 -18.93 7.16
CA LYS A 279 -24.28 -17.89 7.07
C LYS A 279 -25.13 -18.13 5.84
N ASN A 280 -26.13 -19.01 5.98
CA ASN A 280 -27.36 -18.87 5.21
C ASN A 280 -28.02 -17.55 5.62
N HIS A 281 -28.32 -16.71 4.62
CA HIS A 281 -29.20 -15.55 4.76
C HIS A 281 -30.60 -16.02 5.18
N ALA A 282 -30.84 -16.22 6.48
CA ALA A 282 -32.19 -16.23 7.02
C ALA A 282 -32.55 -14.78 7.37
N SER A 283 -33.12 -14.08 6.39
CA SER A 283 -33.88 -12.86 6.62
C SER A 283 -34.95 -13.14 7.67
N GLY A 284 -34.77 -12.61 8.88
CA GLY A 284 -35.76 -12.67 9.94
C GLY A 284 -37.05 -11.97 9.52
N ARG A 285 -38.07 -12.76 9.15
CA ARG A 285 -39.46 -12.34 9.30
C ARG A 285 -39.84 -12.50 10.76
N HIS A 286 -39.95 -11.38 11.46
CA HIS A 286 -40.73 -11.29 12.69
C HIS A 286 -42.19 -11.63 12.38
N LEU A 287 -42.71 -12.70 12.99
CA LEU A 287 -44.15 -12.90 13.21
C LEU A 287 -44.37 -13.62 14.55
N GLY A 288 -44.91 -12.84 15.50
CA GLY A 288 -45.88 -13.19 16.55
C GLY A 288 -45.83 -14.52 17.32
N SER A 289 -45.56 -14.39 18.63
CA SER A 289 -46.40 -14.80 19.79
C SER A 289 -47.10 -16.18 19.84
N GLU A 290 -46.76 -16.90 20.92
CA GLU A 290 -47.60 -17.73 21.81
C GLU A 290 -48.26 -19.04 21.32
N HIS A 291 -47.78 -20.19 21.83
CA HIS A 291 -48.48 -20.95 22.89
C HIS A 291 -47.64 -22.16 23.41
N ASN A 292 -47.72 -22.39 24.72
CA ASN A 292 -47.24 -23.60 25.41
C ASN A 292 -48.14 -24.81 25.12
N ALA A 293 -47.56 -26.02 25.03
CA ALA A 293 -47.92 -27.21 25.85
C ALA A 293 -47.48 -28.56 25.20
N LEU A 294 -46.71 -29.32 25.98
CA LEU A 294 -46.82 -30.76 26.33
C LEU A 294 -46.72 -31.85 25.23
N ASP A 295 -45.67 -32.66 25.37
CA ASP A 295 -45.59 -34.14 25.34
C ASP A 295 -46.59 -34.97 24.52
N ALA A 296 -46.09 -35.77 23.56
CA ALA A 296 -46.26 -37.24 23.54
C ALA A 296 -45.65 -37.93 22.30
N GLU A 297 -44.77 -38.87 22.62
CA GLU A 297 -44.32 -40.10 21.95
C GLU A 297 -45.29 -40.79 20.95
N LYS A 298 -44.81 -41.19 19.75
CA LYS A 298 -44.74 -42.59 19.21
C LYS A 298 -44.67 -42.71 17.67
N ASN A 299 -43.65 -43.46 17.23
CA ASN A 299 -43.57 -44.48 16.16
C ASN A 299 -44.34 -44.34 14.82
N GLY A 300 -43.57 -44.40 13.72
CA GLY A 300 -43.65 -45.59 12.84
C GLY A 300 -44.17 -45.45 11.40
N VAL A 301 -43.22 -45.40 10.45
CA VAL A 301 -43.19 -46.05 9.09
C VAL A 301 -44.08 -45.47 7.96
N PRO A 302 -43.56 -45.34 6.70
CA PRO A 302 -44.19 -44.60 5.61
C PRO A 302 -44.97 -45.48 4.62
N ALA A 303 -45.94 -44.89 3.91
CA ALA A 303 -46.64 -45.54 2.79
C ALA A 303 -46.83 -44.60 1.59
N HIS A 304 -46.32 -45.08 0.46
CA HIS A 304 -46.69 -44.74 -0.91
C HIS A 304 -48.21 -44.95 -1.13
N ASN A 305 -48.90 -44.08 -1.88
CA ASN A 305 -49.22 -44.28 -3.31
C ASN A 305 -50.48 -43.50 -3.78
N ASN A 306 -50.40 -43.06 -5.04
CA ASN A 306 -51.44 -42.91 -6.07
C ASN A 306 -52.47 -41.76 -6.12
N ASN A 307 -52.32 -41.03 -7.24
CA ASN A 307 -53.30 -40.67 -8.28
C ASN A 307 -54.52 -39.78 -7.97
N GLY A 308 -54.49 -38.59 -8.58
CA GLY A 308 -55.67 -37.77 -8.88
C GLY A 308 -55.49 -37.07 -10.25
N VAL A 309 -56.20 -37.59 -11.25
CA VAL A 309 -56.29 -37.17 -12.65
C VAL A 309 -56.99 -35.82 -12.77
N LEU A 310 -56.49 -34.92 -13.63
CA LEU A 310 -57.32 -33.94 -14.35
C LEU A 310 -56.79 -33.71 -15.78
N GLN A 311 -57.67 -33.99 -16.73
CA GLN A 311 -57.57 -33.72 -18.17
C GLN A 311 -57.53 -32.22 -18.46
N ASN A 312 -56.77 -31.79 -19.48
CA ASN A 312 -57.36 -30.94 -20.50
C ASN A 312 -56.67 -31.14 -21.86
N SER A 313 -57.51 -31.23 -22.88
CA SER A 313 -57.22 -31.53 -24.29
C SER A 313 -56.86 -30.25 -25.06
N GLY A 314 -56.11 -30.38 -26.15
CA GLY A 314 -55.94 -29.28 -27.12
C GLY A 314 -54.82 -29.44 -28.15
N SER A 315 -54.95 -30.44 -29.02
CA SER A 315 -54.70 -30.41 -30.48
C SER A 315 -53.58 -29.53 -31.08
N ASP A 316 -52.59 -30.22 -31.66
CA ASP A 316 -52.34 -30.34 -33.13
C ASP A 316 -50.96 -29.96 -33.70
N ALA A 317 -50.57 -30.86 -34.63
CA ALA A 317 -49.55 -30.84 -35.68
C ALA A 317 -48.08 -31.08 -35.26
N MET A 318 -47.53 -32.29 -35.46
CA MET A 318 -46.90 -32.81 -36.71
C MET A 318 -45.77 -31.87 -37.21
N ALA A 319 -44.53 -32.30 -37.48
CA ALA A 319 -44.05 -33.61 -37.90
C ALA A 319 -42.52 -33.73 -37.74
N THR A 320 -42.09 -34.96 -37.43
CA THR A 320 -40.96 -35.72 -38.01
C THR A 320 -39.54 -35.14 -38.06
N GLY A 321 -38.58 -35.93 -37.53
CA GLY A 321 -37.29 -36.10 -38.21
C GLY A 321 -36.05 -36.38 -37.35
N SER A 322 -35.91 -37.62 -36.87
CA SER A 322 -34.66 -38.41 -36.79
C SER A 322 -33.31 -37.78 -36.37
N MET A 323 -32.85 -38.24 -35.19
CA MET A 323 -31.48 -38.57 -34.71
C MET A 323 -30.48 -39.13 -35.77
N PRO A 324 -29.22 -39.52 -35.42
CA PRO A 324 -28.11 -38.85 -34.70
C PRO A 324 -26.74 -39.06 -35.45
N GLY A 325 -25.62 -38.47 -35.01
CA GLY A 325 -24.30 -38.86 -35.57
C GLY A 325 -23.04 -38.08 -35.14
N THR A 326 -22.43 -38.55 -34.05
CA THR A 326 -21.00 -38.80 -33.74
C THR A 326 -19.80 -38.30 -34.61
N HIS A 327 -18.70 -38.02 -33.88
CA HIS A 327 -17.24 -38.14 -34.22
C HIS A 327 -16.63 -37.06 -35.16
N ALA A 328 -15.39 -36.56 -35.07
CA ALA A 328 -14.16 -36.91 -34.33
C ALA A 328 -13.17 -35.70 -34.29
N ASN A 329 -12.15 -35.86 -33.43
CA ASN A 329 -10.82 -35.22 -33.38
C ASN A 329 -10.27 -34.54 -34.64
N HIS A 330 -9.49 -33.46 -34.44
CA HIS A 330 -8.13 -33.36 -34.97
C HIS A 330 -7.27 -32.37 -34.18
N SER A 331 -6.05 -32.80 -33.87
CA SER A 331 -4.89 -32.07 -33.39
C SER A 331 -4.03 -31.57 -34.56
N ALA A 332 -3.33 -30.43 -34.39
CA ALA A 332 -1.93 -30.20 -34.84
C ALA A 332 -1.46 -28.73 -34.66
N VAL A 333 -0.44 -28.56 -33.80
CA VAL A 333 0.91 -28.01 -34.06
C VAL A 333 1.11 -26.88 -35.10
N GLY A 334 1.86 -25.84 -34.70
CA GLY A 334 2.60 -24.96 -35.61
C GLY A 334 3.48 -23.92 -34.88
N GLN A 335 4.81 -24.05 -35.03
CA GLN A 335 5.91 -23.27 -34.43
C GLN A 335 6.30 -22.01 -35.25
N THR A 336 7.04 -21.11 -34.57
CA THR A 336 8.13 -20.19 -35.02
C THR A 336 7.83 -19.04 -35.99
N VAL A 337 8.18 -17.80 -35.61
CA VAL A 337 9.51 -17.15 -35.78
C VAL A 337 9.82 -16.32 -34.55
#